data_AF-A0A968ZQ71-F1
#
_entry.id   AF-A0A968ZQ71-F1
#
_cell.length_a   1.000
_cell.length_b   1.000
_cell.length_c   1.000
_cell.angle_alpha   90.00
_cell.angle_beta   90.00
_cell.angle_gamma   90.00
#
_symmetry.space_group_name_H-M   'P 1'
#
loop_
_entity.id
_entity.type
_entity.pdbx_description
1 polymer ?
#
loop_
_entity_poly.entity_id
_entity_poly.type
_entity_poly.pdbx_seq_one_letter_code
_entity_poly.pdbx_strand_id
1 'polypeptide(L)'
;MLTVQIYEWPHPQIDQDWNDGQMRWREVTPLAYRTIKTVVGLRYETKNAFMQNEPVDILADGDGLYVCCKAESGSYFARLLPGNDWWKCDYLPLPEVINLHL
;
A
#
# COMPACT_ATOMS: atom_id res chain seq x y z
N MET A 1 19.64 12.94 10.40
CA MET A 1 19.78 11.86 9.40
C MET A 1 18.60 10.93 9.59
N LEU A 2 17.55 11.05 8.78
CA LEU A 2 16.44 10.09 8.80
C LEU A 2 16.82 8.96 7.85
N THR A 3 17.30 7.86 8.42
CA THR A 3 17.44 6.59 7.69
C THR A 3 16.05 6.21 7.17
N VAL A 4 15.82 6.42 5.86
CA VAL A 4 14.66 5.85 5.17
C VAL A 4 14.84 4.35 5.25
N GLN A 5 14.11 3.76 6.18
CA GLN A 5 14.25 2.37 6.54
C GLN A 5 13.51 1.58 5.45
N ILE A 6 14.29 0.97 4.55
CA ILE A 6 13.78 0.22 3.41
C ILE A 6 13.42 -1.18 3.90
N TYR A 7 12.16 -1.57 3.85
CA TYR A 7 11.72 -2.90 4.29
C TYR A 7 11.32 -3.80 3.13
N GLU A 8 11.78 -5.05 3.20
CA GLU A 8 11.43 -6.13 2.28
C GLU A 8 9.98 -6.59 2.50
N TRP A 9 9.40 -7.16 1.44
CA TRP A 9 8.04 -7.71 1.44
C TRP A 9 8.02 -9.15 1.96
N PRO A 10 6.98 -9.61 2.71
CA PRO A 10 5.80 -8.88 3.18
C PRO A 10 6.15 -7.86 4.27
N HIS A 11 5.46 -6.72 4.26
CA HIS A 11 5.89 -5.53 5.00
C HIS A 11 5.21 -5.45 6.39
N PRO A 12 5.83 -5.89 7.49
CA PRO A 12 5.17 -6.05 8.79
C PRO A 12 4.55 -4.76 9.36
N GLN A 13 5.02 -3.60 8.90
CA GLN A 13 4.49 -2.31 9.33
C GLN A 13 3.11 -1.98 8.74
N ILE A 14 2.77 -2.44 7.53
CA ILE A 14 1.42 -2.19 7.00
C ILE A 14 0.39 -3.07 7.72
N ASP A 15 0.81 -4.27 8.16
CA ASP A 15 0.01 -5.15 9.01
C ASP A 15 -0.16 -4.53 10.41
N GLN A 16 0.92 -3.98 10.98
CA GLN A 16 0.84 -3.28 12.27
C GLN A 16 -0.04 -2.03 12.19
N ASP A 17 0.10 -1.21 11.14
CA ASP A 17 -0.77 -0.04 10.93
C ASP A 17 -2.23 -0.46 10.87
N TRP A 18 -2.55 -1.55 10.16
CA TRP A 18 -3.90 -2.10 10.14
C TRP A 18 -4.38 -2.54 11.53
N ASN A 19 -3.58 -3.32 12.25
CA ASN A 19 -3.90 -3.81 13.60
C ASN A 19 -4.10 -2.68 14.62
N ASP A 20 -3.37 -1.57 14.45
CA ASP A 20 -3.49 -0.37 15.29
C ASP A 20 -4.66 0.56 14.83
N GLY A 21 -5.41 0.16 13.79
CA GLY A 21 -6.51 0.96 13.21
C GLY A 21 -6.04 2.20 12.43
N GLN A 22 -4.75 2.26 12.07
CA GLN A 22 -4.10 3.38 11.42
C GLN A 22 -4.19 3.25 9.90
N MET A 23 -5.04 4.07 9.30
CA MET A 23 -5.29 4.05 7.86
C MET A 23 -4.24 4.85 7.06
N ARG A 24 -2.96 4.55 7.23
CA ARG A 24 -1.85 5.29 6.59
C ARG A 24 -1.19 4.55 5.43
N TRP A 25 -0.50 5.31 4.61
CA TRP A 25 0.36 4.81 3.54
C TRP A 25 1.80 4.66 4.04
N ARG A 26 2.48 3.60 3.60
CA ARG A 26 3.91 3.38 3.85
C ARG A 26 4.66 3.39 2.53
N GLU A 27 5.76 4.12 2.48
CA GLU A 27 6.65 4.09 1.32
C GLU A 27 7.29 2.70 1.21
N VAL A 28 7.31 2.17 -0.01
CA VAL A 28 7.89 0.88 -0.36
C VAL A 28 8.87 1.04 -1.50
N THR A 29 9.75 0.06 -1.68
CA THR A 29 10.70 0.11 -2.80
C THR A 29 10.02 -0.02 -4.15
N PRO A 30 10.63 0.53 -5.22
CA PRO A 30 10.18 0.27 -6.58
C PRO A 30 10.14 -1.22 -6.92
N LEU A 31 11.05 -2.02 -6.34
CA LEU A 31 11.07 -3.47 -6.53
C LEU A 31 9.84 -4.13 -5.88
N ALA A 32 9.54 -3.81 -4.62
CA ALA A 32 8.36 -4.35 -3.93
C ALA A 32 7.07 -3.99 -4.67
N TYR A 33 6.91 -2.72 -5.08
CA TYR A 33 5.76 -2.29 -5.87
C TYR A 33 5.58 -3.10 -7.15
N ARG A 34 6.67 -3.34 -7.90
CA ARG A 34 6.63 -4.17 -9.12
C ARG A 34 6.27 -5.61 -8.82
N THR A 35 6.89 -6.20 -7.79
CA THR A 35 6.62 -7.58 -7.37
C THR A 35 5.13 -7.77 -7.06
N ILE A 36 4.56 -6.89 -6.23
CA ILE A 36 3.12 -6.95 -5.88
C ILE A 36 2.28 -6.78 -7.15
N LYS A 37 2.66 -5.88 -8.06
CA LYS A 37 1.92 -5.65 -9.30
C LYS A 37 1.91 -6.88 -10.23
N THR A 38 2.97 -7.68 -10.23
CA THR A 38 3.16 -8.78 -11.21
C THR A 38 2.81 -10.17 -10.69
N VAL A 39 2.96 -10.42 -9.38
CA VAL A 39 2.84 -11.77 -8.81
C VAL A 39 1.39 -12.21 -8.67
N VAL A 40 0.51 -11.24 -8.43
CA VAL A 40 -0.92 -11.46 -8.19
C VAL A 40 -1.68 -10.72 -9.28
N GLY A 41 -2.74 -11.33 -9.83
CA GLY A 41 -3.68 -10.58 -10.66
C GLY A 41 -4.17 -9.32 -9.92
N LEU A 42 -4.68 -8.33 -10.63
CA LEU A 42 -5.15 -7.07 -10.01
C LEU A 42 -6.68 -7.08 -9.90
N ARG A 43 -7.21 -6.80 -8.71
CA ARG A 43 -8.66 -6.61 -8.48
C ARG A 43 -9.11 -5.28 -9.07
N TYR A 44 -8.32 -4.25 -8.81
CA TYR A 44 -8.53 -2.89 -9.27
C TYR A 44 -7.21 -2.33 -9.76
N GLU A 45 -7.27 -1.55 -10.84
CA GLU A 45 -6.12 -0.83 -11.38
C GLU A 45 -6.58 0.53 -11.91
N THR A 46 -5.79 1.54 -11.61
CA THR A 46 -5.88 2.89 -12.17
C THR A 46 -4.50 3.28 -12.72
N LYS A 47 -4.36 4.50 -13.24
CA LYS A 47 -3.10 4.99 -13.82
C LYS A 47 -1.92 4.89 -12.85
N ASN A 48 -2.15 5.16 -11.57
CA ASN A 48 -1.11 5.27 -10.56
C ASN A 48 -1.39 4.50 -9.27
N ALA A 49 -2.43 3.69 -9.21
CA ALA A 49 -2.72 2.85 -8.05
C ALA A 49 -3.33 1.52 -8.46
N PHE A 50 -3.14 0.49 -7.64
CA PHE A 50 -3.77 -0.81 -7.84
C PHE A 50 -4.06 -1.51 -6.51
N MET A 51 -4.91 -2.54 -6.58
CA MET A 51 -5.19 -3.48 -5.50
C MET A 51 -4.95 -4.90 -6.01
N GLN A 52 -4.27 -5.72 -5.23
CA GLN A 52 -4.09 -7.13 -5.57
C GLN A 52 -5.42 -7.89 -5.57
N ASN A 53 -5.51 -8.96 -6.37
CA ASN A 53 -6.72 -9.78 -6.50
C ASN A 53 -6.93 -10.76 -5.34
N GLU A 54 -5.86 -11.21 -4.72
CA GLU A 54 -5.94 -12.15 -3.60
C GLU A 54 -5.96 -11.40 -2.27
N PRO A 55 -6.93 -11.69 -1.38
CA PRO A 55 -6.95 -11.09 -0.05
C PRO A 55 -5.80 -11.65 0.80
N VAL A 56 -5.19 -10.81 1.62
CA VAL A 56 -4.25 -11.26 2.67
C VAL A 56 -4.96 -11.82 3.89
N ASP A 57 -6.21 -11.40 4.11
CA ASP A 57 -7.06 -11.87 5.20
C ASP A 57 -8.55 -11.68 4.86
N ILE A 58 -9.44 -12.34 5.60
CA ILE A 58 -10.89 -12.19 5.50
C ILE A 58 -11.41 -11.53 6.77
N LEU A 59 -12.06 -10.38 6.61
CA LEU A 59 -12.62 -9.59 7.71
C LEU A 59 -13.87 -10.27 8.29
N ALA A 60 -14.25 -9.85 9.51
CA ALA A 60 -15.38 -10.43 10.24
C ALA A 60 -16.74 -10.24 9.54
N ASP A 61 -16.86 -9.24 8.67
CA ASP A 61 -18.03 -8.99 7.83
C ASP A 61 -18.01 -9.78 6.51
N GLY A 62 -16.95 -10.56 6.27
CA GLY A 62 -16.74 -11.35 5.06
C GLY A 62 -16.07 -10.60 3.90
N ASP A 63 -15.72 -9.32 4.06
CA ASP A 63 -14.93 -8.61 3.04
C ASP A 63 -13.46 -9.07 3.07
N GLY A 64 -12.82 -9.01 1.91
CA GLY A 64 -11.39 -9.29 1.81
C GLY A 64 -10.56 -8.10 2.26
N LEU A 65 -9.48 -8.35 2.98
CA LEU A 65 -8.43 -7.37 3.24
C LEU A 65 -7.34 -7.50 2.16
N TYR A 66 -7.01 -6.42 1.48
CA TYR A 66 -6.11 -6.45 0.34
C TYR A 66 -4.94 -5.48 0.53
N VAL A 67 -3.84 -5.80 -0.15
CA VAL A 67 -2.75 -4.85 -0.35
C VAL A 67 -3.14 -3.90 -1.47
N CYS A 68 -3.12 -2.61 -1.15
CA CYS A 68 -3.29 -1.53 -2.08
C CYS A 68 -1.98 -0.78 -2.23
N CYS A 69 -1.60 -0.48 -3.47
CA CYS A 69 -0.39 0.27 -3.80
C CYS A 69 -0.71 1.52 -4.61
N LYS A 70 0.09 2.58 -4.44
CA LYS A 70 0.00 3.84 -5.17
C LYS A 70 1.39 4.36 -5.53
N ALA A 71 1.52 4.99 -6.68
CA ALA A 71 2.71 5.68 -7.14
C ALA A 71 2.41 7.17 -7.26
N GLU A 72 3.29 8.00 -6.69
CA GLU A 72 3.17 9.46 -6.78
C GLU A 72 4.55 10.09 -6.76
N SER A 73 4.81 11.00 -7.71
CA SER A 73 6.05 11.79 -7.77
C SER A 73 7.36 10.98 -7.70
N GLY A 74 7.36 9.74 -8.20
CA GLY A 74 8.53 8.85 -8.21
C GLY A 74 8.67 7.96 -6.97
N SER A 75 7.86 8.19 -5.93
CA SER A 75 7.74 7.31 -4.76
C SER A 75 6.62 6.30 -4.95
N TYR A 76 6.73 5.19 -4.23
CA TYR A 76 5.78 4.09 -4.26
C TYR A 76 5.30 3.82 -2.85
N PHE A 77 4.02 3.56 -2.69
CA PHE A 77 3.38 3.37 -1.39
C PHE A 77 2.56 2.11 -1.37
N ALA A 78 2.44 1.51 -0.20
CA ALA A 78 1.57 0.38 0.07
C ALA A 78 0.79 0.58 1.38
N ARG A 79 -0.35 -0.10 1.48
CA ARG A 79 -1.18 -0.18 2.68
C ARG A 79 -2.11 -1.38 2.60
N LEU A 80 -2.75 -1.70 3.73
CA LEU A 80 -3.93 -2.57 3.73
C LEU A 80 -5.22 -1.75 3.56
N LEU A 81 -6.17 -2.33 2.85
CA LEU A 81 -7.46 -1.74 2.56
C LEU A 81 -8.51 -2.83 2.33
N PRO A 82 -9.71 -2.75 2.93
CA PRO A 82 -10.84 -3.60 2.57
C PRO A 82 -11.19 -3.46 1.09
N GLY A 83 -11.67 -4.54 0.47
CA GLY A 83 -12.02 -4.54 -0.95
C GLY A 83 -13.10 -3.51 -1.29
N ASN A 84 -14.11 -3.39 -0.44
CA ASN A 84 -15.21 -2.43 -0.60
C ASN A 84 -14.77 -0.96 -0.41
N ASP A 85 -13.60 -0.75 0.17
CA ASP A 85 -13.05 0.57 0.50
C ASP A 85 -12.09 1.10 -0.56
N TRP A 86 -12.00 0.48 -1.74
CA TRP A 86 -11.10 0.90 -2.83
C TRP A 86 -11.15 2.41 -3.10
N TRP A 87 -12.34 3.01 -3.05
CA TRP A 87 -12.54 4.44 -3.24
C TRP A 87 -11.68 5.32 -2.31
N LYS A 88 -11.31 4.85 -1.11
CA LYS A 88 -10.46 5.57 -0.15
C LYS A 88 -9.01 5.75 -0.63
N CYS A 89 -8.59 5.03 -1.66
CA CYS A 89 -7.26 5.15 -2.26
C CYS A 89 -6.95 6.60 -2.70
N ASP A 90 -7.98 7.32 -3.17
CA ASP A 90 -7.84 8.69 -3.68
C ASP A 90 -7.95 9.76 -2.60
N TYR A 91 -8.57 9.46 -1.46
CA TYR A 91 -8.86 10.45 -0.41
C TYR A 91 -7.85 10.45 0.74
N LEU A 92 -7.10 9.36 0.94
CA LEU A 92 -6.18 9.27 2.05
C LEU A 92 -4.84 9.93 1.69
N PRO A 93 -4.37 10.90 2.50
CA PRO A 93 -3.16 11.64 2.20
C PRO A 93 -1.95 10.72 2.20
N LEU A 94 -1.08 10.89 1.20
CA LEU A 94 0.24 10.27 1.22
C LEU A 94 1.11 10.97 2.30
N PRO A 95 2.10 10.28 2.87
CA PRO A 95 3.07 10.92 3.74
C PRO A 95 3.80 12.00 2.93
N GLU A 96 4.18 13.10 3.58
CA GLU A 96 5.08 14.06 2.95
C GLU A 96 6.40 13.36 2.62
N VAL A 97 6.60 13.08 1.32
CA VAL A 97 7.91 12.67 0.83
C VAL A 97 8.77 13.92 0.87
N ILE A 98 9.59 14.04 1.90
CA ILE A 98 10.61 15.08 1.97
C ILE A 98 11.60 14.78 0.85
N ASN A 99 11.39 15.37 -0.33
CA ASN A 99 12.39 15.46 -1.38
C ASN A 99 13.54 16.30 -0.82
N LEU A 100 14.52 15.64 -0.20
CA LEU A 100 15.82 16.23 0.08
C LEU A 100 16.56 16.38 -1.25
N HIS A 101 16.18 17.38 -2.04
CA HIS A 101 17.08 17.98 -3.02
C HIS A 101 17.86 19.07 -2.29
N LEU A 102 19.03 18.69 -1.78
CA LEU A 102 20.16 19.58 -1.50
C LEU A 102 21.34 19.12 -2.36
#